data_AF-A0A6G2IAM8-F1
#
_entry.id   AF-A0A6G2IAM8-F1
#
_cell.length_a   1.000
_cell.length_b   1.000
_cell.length_c   1.000
_cell.angle_alpha   90.00
_cell.angle_beta   90.00
_cell.angle_gamma   90.00
#
_symmetry.space_group_name_H-M   'P 1'
#
loop_
_entity.id
_entity.type
_entity.pdbx_description
1 polymer ?
#
loop_
_entity_poly.entity_id
_entity_poly.type
_entity_poly.pdbx_seq_one_letter_code
_entity_poly.pdbx_strand_id
1 'polypeptide(L)'
;MELQTLVTLTTGITLLTCVLAVVGVHTYAKGRAQRAALVDRLSAAGQLPPAGRRRRFRNLDRRLRRTQLGRKLELRLAATGLDVTPGEFFAAMLATVGGLWLIGQATLAPFFGPIAGLLGIWAALQFLSWQRQKRIEKFINQLPELARILANATHAGLALRTAIGMAAEELEAPAGEELGKVADQLALGASMDDALGELAERLPSRELVVLVTTLVLSNRAGGQVVSALRNLTETLEERKETRREVRTQLSQVNMTSYAVPVLGVGSLFLMNGVKDGALDRMTGSPVGQGAVLVAFALYAVGFVLIRRLSRIDV
;
A
#
# COMPACT_ATOMS: atom_id res chain seq x y z
N MET A 1 -35.22 -1.87 -28.53
CA MET A 1 -33.77 -1.77 -28.83
C MET A 1 -33.12 -0.56 -28.15
N GLU A 2 -33.76 0.62 -28.04
CA GLU A 2 -33.11 1.80 -27.44
C GLU A 2 -32.90 1.79 -25.91
N LEU A 3 -33.76 1.09 -25.16
CA LEU A 3 -33.65 1.04 -23.69
C LEU A 3 -32.48 0.19 -23.20
N GLN A 4 -32.12 -0.88 -23.93
CA GLN A 4 -31.01 -1.78 -23.54
C GLN A 4 -29.64 -1.21 -23.90
N THR A 5 -29.52 -0.48 -25.02
CA THR A 5 -28.31 0.31 -25.34
C THR A 5 -28.11 1.45 -24.36
N LEU A 6 -29.19 2.07 -23.88
CA LEU A 6 -29.15 3.02 -22.76
C LEU A 6 -28.66 2.36 -21.46
N VAL A 7 -29.08 1.12 -21.17
CA VAL A 7 -28.64 0.39 -19.97
C VAL A 7 -27.17 -0.03 -20.05
N THR A 8 -26.67 -0.47 -21.21
CA THR A 8 -25.25 -0.84 -21.37
C THR A 8 -24.33 0.38 -21.39
N LEU A 9 -24.76 1.51 -21.98
CA LEU A 9 -24.03 2.78 -21.89
C LEU A 9 -24.05 3.36 -20.48
N THR A 10 -25.19 3.34 -19.78
CA THR A 10 -25.28 3.83 -18.40
C THR A 10 -24.52 2.94 -17.42
N THR A 11 -24.47 1.62 -17.65
CA THR A 11 -23.66 0.70 -16.83
C THR A 11 -22.17 0.84 -17.10
N GLY A 12 -21.74 1.05 -18.35
CA GLY A 12 -20.36 1.36 -18.70
C GLY A 12 -19.92 2.72 -18.13
N ILE A 13 -20.76 3.75 -18.25
CA ILE A 13 -20.54 5.07 -17.67
C ILE A 13 -20.53 4.99 -16.13
N THR A 14 -21.41 4.21 -15.49
CA THR A 14 -21.39 4.06 -14.02
C THR A 14 -20.22 3.22 -13.52
N LEU A 15 -19.75 2.21 -14.26
CA LEU A 15 -18.50 1.50 -13.95
C LEU A 15 -17.30 2.43 -14.08
N LEU A 16 -17.24 3.22 -15.16
CA LEU A 16 -16.24 4.27 -15.35
C LEU A 16 -16.35 5.34 -14.25
N THR A 17 -17.56 5.70 -13.82
CA THR A 17 -17.82 6.70 -12.77
C THR A 17 -17.49 6.15 -11.39
N CYS A 18 -17.69 4.86 -11.12
CA CYS A 18 -17.28 4.19 -9.88
C CYS A 18 -15.77 4.01 -9.85
N VAL A 19 -15.12 3.66 -10.96
CA VAL A 19 -13.66 3.63 -11.07
C VAL A 19 -13.08 5.04 -10.92
N LEU A 20 -13.67 6.05 -11.57
CA LEU A 20 -13.28 7.46 -11.42
C LEU A 20 -13.65 8.04 -10.06
N ALA A 21 -14.67 7.53 -9.36
CA ALA A 21 -15.01 7.92 -8.00
C ALA A 21 -14.07 7.26 -7.00
N VAL A 22 -13.66 6.01 -7.21
CA VAL A 22 -12.63 5.34 -6.40
C VAL A 22 -11.27 6.00 -6.63
N VAL A 23 -10.91 6.27 -7.87
CA VAL A 23 -9.69 7.02 -8.25
C VAL A 23 -9.79 8.47 -7.79
N GLY A 24 -10.98 9.08 -7.86
CA GLY A 24 -11.27 10.46 -7.46
C GLY A 24 -11.25 10.64 -5.95
N VAL A 25 -11.82 9.70 -5.19
CA VAL A 25 -11.66 9.64 -3.72
C VAL A 25 -10.20 9.38 -3.37
N HIS A 26 -9.47 8.60 -4.18
CA HIS A 26 -8.04 8.35 -4.01
C HIS A 26 -7.15 9.56 -4.34
N THR A 27 -7.47 10.38 -5.36
CA THR A 27 -6.74 11.62 -5.69
C THR A 27 -7.16 12.77 -4.77
N TYR A 28 -8.41 12.81 -4.34
CA TYR A 28 -8.93 13.78 -3.39
C TYR A 28 -8.41 13.50 -1.97
N ALA A 29 -8.24 12.23 -1.58
CA ALA A 29 -7.56 11.86 -0.34
C ALA A 29 -6.06 12.23 -0.36
N LYS A 30 -5.35 11.98 -1.48
CA LYS A 30 -3.93 12.37 -1.63
C LYS A 30 -3.71 13.89 -1.73
N GLY A 31 -4.52 14.58 -2.53
CA GLY A 31 -4.39 16.01 -2.81
C GLY A 31 -4.82 16.89 -1.64
N ARG A 32 -5.80 16.46 -0.84
CA ARG A 32 -6.23 17.22 0.35
C ARG A 32 -5.28 17.01 1.54
N ALA A 33 -4.59 15.88 1.64
CA ALA A 33 -3.55 15.65 2.65
C ALA A 33 -2.30 16.53 2.40
N GLN A 34 -1.84 16.63 1.15
CA GLN A 34 -0.74 17.53 0.80
C GLN A 34 -1.12 19.01 0.91
N ARG A 35 -2.32 19.41 0.47
CA ARG A 35 -2.80 20.80 0.66
C ARG A 35 -3.04 21.14 2.13
N ALA A 36 -3.51 20.21 2.95
CA ALA A 36 -3.68 20.43 4.38
C ALA A 36 -2.33 20.56 5.11
N ALA A 37 -1.32 19.75 4.74
CA ALA A 37 0.03 19.88 5.28
C ALA A 37 0.73 21.19 4.84
N LEU A 38 0.47 21.65 3.61
CA LEU A 38 0.98 22.92 3.11
C LEU A 38 0.29 24.12 3.79
N VAL A 39 -1.03 24.03 4.03
CA VAL A 39 -1.79 25.04 4.78
C VAL A 39 -1.39 25.05 6.26
N ASP A 40 -1.14 23.89 6.88
CA ASP A 40 -0.63 23.77 8.26
C ASP A 40 0.76 24.41 8.40
N ARG A 41 1.67 24.15 7.45
CA ARG A 41 3.02 24.75 7.44
C ARG A 41 2.99 26.28 7.28
N LEU A 42 2.01 26.82 6.57
CA LEU A 42 1.82 28.26 6.41
C LEU A 42 1.08 28.89 7.60
N SER A 43 0.23 28.15 8.31
CA SER A 43 -0.48 28.64 9.49
C SER A 43 0.27 28.45 10.82
N ALA A 44 1.25 27.54 10.87
CA ALA A 44 1.99 27.19 12.09
C ALA A 44 3.30 27.98 12.24
N ALA A 45 3.22 29.31 12.17
CA ALA A 45 4.17 30.15 12.88
C ALA A 45 3.84 30.09 14.38
N GLY A 46 4.32 29.06 15.09
CA GLY A 46 4.52 29.12 16.54
C GLY A 46 3.58 28.33 17.46
N GLN A 47 2.73 27.40 16.99
CA GLN A 47 1.95 26.55 17.90
C GLN A 47 1.87 25.09 17.42
N LEU A 48 2.39 24.18 18.25
CA LEU A 48 2.30 22.72 18.09
C LEU A 48 0.81 22.28 18.11
N PRO A 49 0.28 21.63 17.06
CA PRO A 49 -1.12 21.22 17.06
C PRO A 49 -1.34 19.90 17.82
N PRO A 50 -2.47 19.75 18.55
CA PRO A 50 -2.87 18.46 19.10
C PRO A 50 -3.24 17.50 17.96
N ALA A 51 -2.52 16.38 17.87
CA ALA A 51 -2.76 15.30 16.92
C ALA A 51 -4.13 14.63 17.18
N GLY A 52 -5.20 15.11 16.54
CA GLY A 52 -6.51 14.50 16.67
C GLY A 52 -7.63 15.15 15.86
N ARG A 53 -7.62 14.97 14.53
CA ARG A 53 -8.70 15.47 13.65
C ARG A 53 -9.94 14.55 13.65
N ARG A 54 -11.11 15.17 13.45
CA ARG A 54 -12.48 14.66 13.71
C ARG A 54 -12.82 13.31 13.04
N ARG A 55 -13.14 12.31 13.88
CA ARG A 55 -13.62 10.96 13.51
C ARG A 55 -15.07 11.01 13.00
N ARG A 56 -15.30 10.86 11.69
CA ARG A 56 -16.64 10.98 11.06
C ARG A 56 -17.61 9.83 11.40
N PHE A 57 -17.11 8.62 11.73
CA PHE A 57 -17.94 7.44 12.04
C PHE A 57 -17.65 6.82 13.41
N ARG A 58 -17.78 7.62 14.47
CA ARG A 58 -17.42 7.26 15.86
C ARG A 58 -18.16 6.03 16.42
N ASN A 59 -19.40 5.78 15.95
CA ASN A 59 -20.25 4.68 16.43
C ASN A 59 -19.92 3.33 15.75
N LEU A 60 -19.61 3.35 14.45
CA LEU A 60 -19.15 2.16 13.72
C LEU A 60 -17.74 1.75 14.16
N ASP A 61 -16.86 2.73 14.37
CA ASP A 61 -15.50 2.49 14.90
C ASP A 61 -15.55 1.83 16.29
N ARG A 62 -16.44 2.29 17.19
CA ARG A 62 -16.64 1.65 18.51
C ARG A 62 -17.19 0.22 18.44
N ARG A 63 -18.11 -0.09 17.51
CA ARG A 63 -18.67 -1.44 17.35
C ARG A 63 -17.68 -2.39 16.68
N LEU A 64 -16.94 -1.95 15.65
CA LEU A 64 -15.94 -2.78 14.99
C LEU A 64 -14.74 -3.07 15.91
N ARG A 65 -14.27 -2.08 16.70
CA ARG A 65 -13.17 -2.27 17.67
C ARG A 65 -13.43 -3.36 18.72
N ARG A 66 -14.70 -3.67 19.00
CA ARG A 66 -15.07 -4.78 19.90
C ARG A 66 -14.94 -6.16 19.26
N THR A 67 -14.82 -6.25 17.93
CA THR A 67 -14.67 -7.52 17.21
C THR A 67 -13.20 -7.85 16.94
N GLN A 68 -12.84 -9.13 16.95
CA GLN A 68 -11.47 -9.56 16.64
C GLN A 68 -11.00 -9.15 15.24
N LEU A 69 -11.92 -9.05 14.28
CA LEU A 69 -11.64 -8.60 12.92
C LEU A 69 -11.32 -7.10 12.85
N GLY A 70 -12.05 -6.26 13.61
CA GLY A 70 -11.78 -4.82 13.67
C GLY A 70 -10.42 -4.49 14.29
N ARG A 71 -10.01 -5.23 15.33
CA ARG A 71 -8.69 -5.07 15.95
C ARG A 71 -7.55 -5.50 15.02
N LYS A 72 -7.72 -6.59 14.25
CA LYS A 72 -6.77 -6.98 13.19
C LYS A 72 -6.70 -5.94 12.05
N LEU A 73 -7.83 -5.35 11.67
CA LEU A 73 -7.88 -4.29 10.65
C LEU A 73 -7.17 -3.02 11.12
N GLU A 74 -7.41 -2.62 12.38
CA GLU A 74 -6.77 -1.45 12.99
C GLU A 74 -5.25 -1.60 13.02
N LEU A 75 -4.74 -2.77 13.44
CA LEU A 75 -3.30 -3.05 13.41
C LEU A 75 -2.73 -3.00 11.99
N ARG A 76 -3.46 -3.52 10.99
CA ARG A 76 -3.02 -3.45 9.59
C ARG A 76 -3.08 -2.04 9.01
N LEU A 77 -4.05 -1.21 9.43
CA LEU A 77 -4.18 0.19 9.03
C LEU A 77 -3.15 1.09 9.72
N ALA A 78 -2.86 0.87 10.99
CA ALA A 78 -1.78 1.56 11.70
C ALA A 78 -0.43 1.35 11.00
N ALA A 79 -0.21 0.13 10.48
CA ALA A 79 0.99 -0.20 9.72
C ALA A 79 1.05 0.43 8.31
N THR A 80 -0.06 0.93 7.73
CA THR A 80 -0.03 1.61 6.43
C THR A 80 0.29 3.10 6.52
N GLY A 81 0.19 3.71 7.71
CA GLY A 81 0.31 5.16 7.87
C GLY A 81 -0.81 5.96 7.21
N LEU A 82 -1.93 5.30 6.89
CA LEU A 82 -3.12 5.99 6.39
C LEU A 82 -3.91 6.51 7.58
N ASP A 83 -4.24 7.81 7.57
CA ASP A 83 -5.14 8.45 8.54
C ASP A 83 -6.62 8.07 8.29
N VAL A 84 -6.90 6.79 8.06
CA VAL A 84 -8.24 6.29 7.75
C VAL A 84 -8.69 5.40 8.91
N THR A 85 -9.89 5.68 9.44
CA THR A 85 -10.42 4.88 10.54
C THR A 85 -10.83 3.48 10.06
N PRO A 86 -10.74 2.44 10.92
CA PRO A 86 -11.19 1.08 10.59
C PRO A 86 -12.63 1.05 10.08
N GLY A 87 -13.49 1.91 10.63
CA GLY A 87 -14.89 2.05 10.20
C GLY A 87 -15.05 2.64 8.79
N GLU A 88 -14.26 3.64 8.41
CA GLU A 88 -14.29 4.23 7.06
C GLU A 88 -13.78 3.24 6.00
N PHE A 89 -12.71 2.50 6.31
CA PHE A 89 -12.22 1.46 5.42
C PHE A 89 -13.22 0.32 5.25
N PHE A 90 -13.85 -0.14 6.34
CA PHE A 90 -14.85 -1.21 6.28
C PHE A 90 -16.11 -0.77 5.53
N ALA A 91 -16.57 0.46 5.72
CA ALA A 91 -17.70 1.02 4.97
C ALA A 91 -17.37 1.16 3.47
N ALA A 92 -16.17 1.64 3.13
CA ALA A 92 -15.72 1.71 1.75
C ALA A 92 -15.57 0.32 1.12
N MET A 93 -15.09 -0.67 1.88
CA MET A 93 -15.00 -2.08 1.45
C MET A 93 -16.39 -2.66 1.19
N LEU A 94 -17.35 -2.47 2.10
CA LEU A 94 -18.72 -2.96 1.89
C LEU A 94 -19.41 -2.26 0.72
N ALA A 95 -19.20 -0.96 0.52
CA ALA A 95 -19.75 -0.23 -0.61
C ALA A 95 -19.16 -0.70 -1.94
N THR A 96 -17.84 -0.96 -2.00
CA THR A 96 -17.19 -1.48 -3.21
C THR A 96 -17.57 -2.92 -3.51
N VAL A 97 -17.64 -3.79 -2.49
CA VAL A 97 -18.09 -5.19 -2.63
C VAL A 97 -19.55 -5.25 -3.06
N GLY A 98 -20.43 -4.48 -2.41
CA GLY A 98 -21.84 -4.39 -2.77
C GLY A 98 -22.03 -3.85 -4.18
N GLY A 99 -21.29 -2.79 -4.55
CA GLY A 99 -21.29 -2.26 -5.91
C GLY A 99 -20.84 -3.28 -6.95
N LEU A 100 -19.71 -3.97 -6.72
CA LEU A 100 -19.20 -5.01 -7.62
C LEU A 100 -20.15 -6.19 -7.76
N TRP A 101 -20.80 -6.62 -6.68
CA TRP A 101 -21.83 -7.65 -6.72
C TRP A 101 -23.01 -7.19 -7.58
N LEU A 102 -23.60 -6.03 -7.27
CA LEU A 102 -24.75 -5.47 -7.99
C LEU A 102 -24.46 -5.26 -9.48
N ILE A 103 -23.25 -4.83 -9.83
CA ILE A 103 -22.81 -4.66 -11.21
C ILE A 103 -22.62 -6.03 -11.89
N GLY A 104 -21.97 -6.98 -11.22
CA GLY A 104 -21.71 -8.31 -11.79
C GLY A 104 -22.99 -9.07 -12.15
N GLN A 105 -23.99 -9.00 -11.26
CA GLN A 105 -25.30 -9.61 -11.53
C GLN A 105 -26.13 -8.87 -12.59
N ALA A 106 -25.98 -7.54 -12.71
CA ALA A 106 -26.73 -6.74 -13.67
C ALA A 106 -26.13 -6.74 -15.08
N THR A 107 -24.82 -6.97 -15.22
CA THR A 107 -24.10 -6.80 -16.50
C THR A 107 -23.68 -8.11 -17.16
N LEU A 108 -23.41 -9.18 -16.41
CA LEU A 108 -22.93 -10.46 -16.99
C LEU A 108 -23.94 -11.59 -16.84
N ALA A 109 -24.27 -11.97 -15.60
CA ALA A 109 -25.30 -12.94 -15.21
C ALA A 109 -25.40 -12.97 -13.67
N PRO A 110 -26.53 -13.43 -13.08
CA PRO A 110 -26.65 -13.62 -11.63
C PRO A 110 -25.52 -14.47 -11.02
N PHE A 111 -24.98 -15.41 -11.80
CA PHE A 111 -23.85 -16.27 -11.42
C PHE A 111 -22.54 -15.52 -11.15
N PHE A 112 -22.31 -14.38 -11.82
CA PHE A 112 -21.08 -13.59 -11.66
C PHE A 112 -21.09 -12.66 -10.44
N GLY A 113 -22.25 -12.38 -9.86
CA GLY A 113 -22.40 -11.50 -8.69
C GLY A 113 -21.57 -11.94 -7.47
N PRO A 114 -21.69 -13.20 -7.00
CA PRO A 114 -20.89 -13.72 -5.89
C PRO A 114 -19.38 -13.72 -6.16
N ILE A 115 -18.97 -14.05 -7.40
CA ILE A 115 -17.56 -14.07 -7.82
C ILE A 115 -16.97 -12.65 -7.78
N ALA A 116 -17.70 -11.65 -8.29
CA ALA A 116 -17.30 -10.25 -8.26
C ALA A 116 -17.21 -9.71 -6.81
N GLY A 117 -18.14 -10.10 -5.94
CA GLY A 117 -18.11 -9.74 -4.52
C GLY A 117 -16.89 -10.31 -3.79
N LEU A 118 -16.58 -11.60 -3.99
CA LEU A 118 -15.40 -12.27 -3.44
C LEU A 118 -14.09 -11.60 -3.92
N LEU A 119 -14.00 -11.27 -5.21
CA LEU A 119 -12.87 -10.54 -5.76
C LEU A 119 -12.73 -9.14 -5.15
N GLY A 120 -13.83 -8.44 -4.89
CA GLY A 120 -13.83 -7.15 -4.21
C GLY A 120 -13.25 -7.21 -2.80
N ILE A 121 -13.63 -8.23 -2.02
CA ILE A 121 -13.09 -8.46 -0.66
C ILE A 121 -11.58 -8.73 -0.74
N TRP A 122 -11.18 -9.62 -1.65
CA TRP A 122 -9.77 -9.95 -1.83
C TRP A 122 -8.95 -8.73 -2.27
N ALA A 123 -9.45 -7.92 -3.20
CA ALA A 123 -8.80 -6.70 -3.67
C ALA A 123 -8.64 -5.67 -2.54
N ALA A 124 -9.65 -5.48 -1.70
CA ALA A 124 -9.58 -4.56 -0.56
C ALA A 124 -8.52 -4.98 0.47
N LEU A 125 -8.47 -6.27 0.82
CA LEU A 125 -7.44 -6.79 1.74
C LEU A 125 -6.03 -6.69 1.13
N GLN A 126 -5.91 -7.00 -0.17
CA GLN A 126 -4.64 -6.91 -0.88
C GLN A 126 -4.15 -5.46 -0.96
N PHE A 127 -5.05 -4.50 -1.17
CA PHE A 127 -4.72 -3.07 -1.20
C PHE A 127 -4.05 -2.60 0.10
N LEU A 128 -4.55 -3.05 1.25
CA LEU A 128 -3.99 -2.67 2.54
C LEU A 128 -2.55 -3.19 2.71
N SER A 129 -2.33 -4.45 2.31
CA SER A 129 -0.98 -5.04 2.30
C SER A 129 -0.03 -4.30 1.34
N TRP A 130 -0.53 -3.90 0.17
CA TRP A 130 0.23 -3.16 -0.83
C TRP A 130 0.63 -1.76 -0.35
N GLN A 131 -0.28 -1.04 0.32
CA GLN A 131 0.05 0.27 0.89
C GLN A 131 1.11 0.18 1.98
N ARG A 132 1.02 -0.82 2.87
CA ARG A 132 2.06 -1.10 3.88
C ARG A 132 3.40 -1.35 3.19
N GLN A 133 3.42 -2.25 2.22
CA GLN A 133 4.64 -2.60 1.50
C GLN A 133 5.23 -1.39 0.79
N LYS A 134 4.40 -0.57 0.14
CA LYS A 134 4.83 0.63 -0.54
C LYS A 134 5.48 1.65 0.41
N ARG A 135 4.96 1.79 1.63
CA ARG A 135 5.57 2.68 2.64
C ARG A 135 6.93 2.13 3.10
N ILE A 136 7.03 0.83 3.37
CA ILE A 136 8.30 0.17 3.71
C ILE A 136 9.32 0.35 2.57
N GLU A 137 8.92 0.13 1.32
CA GLU A 137 9.80 0.31 0.17
C GLU A 137 10.27 1.75 -0.01
N LYS A 138 9.40 2.74 0.23
CA LYS A 138 9.80 4.15 0.21
C LYS A 138 10.88 4.43 1.26
N PHE A 139 10.70 3.90 2.47
CA PHE A 139 11.68 4.02 3.54
C PHE A 139 13.01 3.35 3.15
N ILE A 140 12.98 2.12 2.62
CA ILE A 140 14.19 1.41 2.16
C ILE A 140 14.95 2.22 1.10
N ASN A 141 14.24 2.85 0.16
CA ASN A 141 14.87 3.66 -0.89
C ASN A 141 15.56 4.95 -0.35
N GLN A 142 15.20 5.38 0.86
CA GLN A 142 15.77 6.51 1.60
C GLN A 142 16.93 6.09 2.52
N LEU A 143 17.12 4.77 2.77
CA LEU A 143 18.21 4.28 3.65
C LEU A 143 19.62 4.71 3.22
N PRO A 144 19.99 4.75 1.93
CA PRO A 144 21.32 5.23 1.54
C PRO A 144 21.53 6.70 1.92
N GLU A 145 20.50 7.53 1.74
CA GLU A 145 20.54 8.96 2.09
C GLU A 145 20.61 9.15 3.60
N LEU A 146 19.83 8.38 4.37
CA LEU A 146 19.96 8.30 5.83
C LEU A 146 21.39 7.94 6.26
N ALA A 147 21.98 6.89 5.68
CA ALA A 147 23.33 6.46 6.02
C ALA A 147 24.37 7.56 5.72
N ARG A 148 24.22 8.28 4.59
CA ARG A 148 25.07 9.43 4.25
C ARG A 148 24.97 10.56 5.27
N ILE A 149 23.76 10.96 5.66
CA ILE A 149 23.55 12.02 6.66
C ILE A 149 24.20 11.64 7.99
N LEU A 150 23.97 10.41 8.45
CA LEU A 150 24.57 9.90 9.69
C LEU A 150 26.10 9.84 9.61
N ALA A 151 26.66 9.38 8.47
CA ALA A 151 28.09 9.31 8.26
C ALA A 151 28.73 10.70 8.29
N ASN A 152 28.12 11.68 7.61
CA ASN A 152 28.64 13.04 7.55
C ASN A 152 28.57 13.74 8.91
N ALA A 153 27.46 13.60 9.62
CA ALA A 153 27.27 14.17 10.95
C ALA A 153 28.26 13.58 11.97
N THR A 154 28.40 12.25 11.99
CA THR A 154 29.34 11.58 12.90
C THR A 154 30.79 11.88 12.55
N HIS A 155 31.12 12.01 11.26
CA HIS A 155 32.44 12.45 10.81
C HIS A 155 32.76 13.90 11.23
N ALA A 156 31.75 14.77 11.26
CA ALA A 156 31.87 16.13 11.80
C ALA A 156 31.92 16.18 13.34
N GLY A 157 31.97 15.03 14.02
CA GLY A 157 32.09 14.93 15.47
C GLY A 157 30.78 15.08 16.23
N LEU A 158 29.63 15.12 15.54
CA LEU A 158 28.34 15.16 16.22
C LEU A 158 28.00 13.80 16.85
N ALA A 159 27.38 13.85 18.02
CA ALA A 159 26.84 12.66 18.67
C ALA A 159 25.77 12.00 17.77
N LEU A 160 25.73 10.66 17.75
CA LEU A 160 24.79 9.90 16.92
C LEU A 160 23.32 10.28 17.21
N ARG A 161 22.98 10.61 18.46
CA ARG A 161 21.64 11.11 18.83
C ARG A 161 21.28 12.39 18.06
N THR A 162 22.21 13.34 17.96
CA THR A 162 22.02 14.59 17.20
C THR A 162 21.96 14.33 15.71
N ALA A 163 22.79 13.40 15.20
CA ALA A 163 22.76 13.00 13.80
C ALA A 163 21.41 12.40 13.37
N ILE A 164 20.78 11.59 14.24
CA ILE A 164 19.43 11.05 14.01
C ILE A 164 18.39 12.18 13.97
N GLY A 165 18.50 13.17 14.86
CA GLY A 165 17.63 14.35 14.84
C GLY A 165 17.74 15.15 13.54
N MET A 166 18.96 15.40 13.06
CA MET A 166 19.17 16.07 11.76
C MET A 166 18.60 15.27 10.60
N ALA A 167 18.82 13.95 10.58
CA ALA A 167 18.24 13.09 9.55
C ALA A 167 16.71 13.07 9.57
N ALA A 168 16.08 13.24 10.74
CA ALA A 168 14.63 13.35 10.86
C ALA A 168 14.06 14.64 10.24
N GLU A 169 14.82 15.74 10.30
CA GLU A 169 14.43 17.02 9.71
C GLU A 169 14.73 17.10 8.20
N GLU A 170 15.81 16.49 7.76
CA GLU A 170 16.27 16.54 6.36
C GLU A 170 15.52 15.56 5.45
N LEU A 171 15.14 14.38 5.96
CA LEU A 171 14.47 13.36 5.16
C LEU A 171 12.96 13.58 5.06
N GLU A 172 12.41 13.39 3.86
CA GLU A 172 10.97 13.38 3.66
C GLU A 172 10.29 12.15 4.26
N ALA A 173 8.97 12.25 4.50
CA ALA A 173 8.16 11.10 4.91
C ALA A 173 8.23 9.96 3.86
N PRO A 174 8.41 8.68 4.29
CA PRO A 174 8.21 8.18 5.66
C PRO A 174 9.46 8.19 6.56
N ALA A 175 10.69 8.33 6.04
CA ALA A 175 11.89 8.23 6.89
C ALA A 175 11.96 9.33 7.96
N GLY A 176 11.69 10.59 7.61
CA GLY A 176 11.71 11.70 8.58
C GLY A 176 10.73 11.51 9.74
N GLU A 177 9.49 11.08 9.45
CA GLU A 177 8.46 10.82 10.48
C GLU A 177 8.86 9.71 11.46
N GLU A 178 9.55 8.69 10.96
CA GLU A 178 9.91 7.50 11.72
C GLU A 178 11.17 7.73 12.54
N LEU A 179 12.14 8.46 11.98
CA LEU A 179 13.34 8.93 12.68
C LEU A 179 13.01 10.01 13.71
N GLY A 180 12.01 10.86 13.47
CA GLY A 180 11.52 11.83 14.44
C GLY A 180 11.03 11.15 15.73
N LYS A 181 10.28 10.06 15.60
CA LYS A 181 9.87 9.24 16.76
C LYS A 181 11.06 8.67 17.51
N VAL A 182 12.08 8.19 16.79
CA VAL A 182 13.32 7.70 17.41
C VAL A 182 14.04 8.84 18.13
N ALA A 183 14.17 10.02 17.51
CA ALA A 183 14.79 11.19 18.11
C ALA A 183 14.05 11.62 19.40
N ASP A 184 12.72 11.64 19.38
CA ASP A 184 11.88 11.94 20.54
C ASP A 184 12.10 10.92 21.68
N GLN A 185 12.11 9.62 21.36
CA GLN A 185 12.39 8.57 22.35
C GLN A 185 13.78 8.72 22.96
N LEU A 186 14.79 9.01 22.13
CA LEU A 186 16.16 9.23 22.57
C LEU A 186 16.28 10.49 23.45
N ALA A 187 15.50 11.54 23.17
CA ALA A 187 15.43 12.76 23.98
C ALA A 187 14.76 12.53 25.33
N LEU A 188 13.79 11.61 25.39
CA LEU A 188 13.13 11.15 26.62
C LEU A 188 13.97 10.16 27.44
N GLY A 189 15.21 9.87 27.02
CA GLY A 189 16.14 9.02 27.76
C GLY A 189 16.10 7.55 27.38
N ALA A 190 15.38 7.14 26.33
CA ALA A 190 15.45 5.77 25.83
C ALA A 190 16.87 5.41 25.38
N SER A 191 17.19 4.11 25.49
CA SER A 191 18.46 3.59 24.99
C SER A 191 18.46 3.59 23.45
N MET A 192 19.65 3.71 22.86
CA MET A 192 19.79 3.66 21.39
C MET A 192 19.37 2.30 20.84
N ASP A 193 19.69 1.23 21.58
CA ASP A 193 19.31 -0.14 21.26
C ASP A 193 17.79 -0.30 21.18
N ASP A 194 17.05 0.20 22.18
CA ASP A 194 15.60 0.05 22.25
C ASP A 194 14.90 0.87 21.16
N ALA A 195 15.29 2.14 20.99
CA ALA A 195 14.62 3.05 20.07
C ALA A 195 14.81 2.63 18.59
N LEU A 196 16.04 2.23 18.22
CA LEU A 196 16.31 1.71 16.88
C LEU A 196 15.76 0.28 16.68
N GLY A 197 15.71 -0.53 17.73
CA GLY A 197 15.06 -1.83 17.73
C GLY A 197 13.57 -1.72 17.42
N GLU A 198 12.85 -0.82 18.10
CA GLU A 198 11.43 -0.57 17.84
C GLU A 198 11.19 -0.06 16.41
N LEU A 199 12.09 0.76 15.87
CA LEU A 199 12.05 1.17 14.46
C LEU A 199 12.13 -0.04 13.51
N ALA A 200 13.04 -0.99 13.78
CA ALA A 200 13.19 -2.21 12.99
C ALA A 200 11.98 -3.15 13.10
N GLU A 201 11.34 -3.23 14.26
CA GLU A 201 10.10 -3.99 14.44
C GLU A 201 8.92 -3.40 13.66
N ARG A 202 8.83 -2.06 13.62
CA ARG A 202 7.76 -1.34 12.92
C ARG A 202 7.92 -1.38 11.41
N LEU A 203 9.16 -1.35 10.91
CA LEU A 203 9.51 -1.40 9.49
C LEU A 203 10.42 -2.59 9.19
N PRO A 204 9.92 -3.83 9.22
CA PRO A 204 10.76 -5.01 9.03
C PRO A 204 11.34 -5.04 7.62
N SER A 205 12.64 -4.78 7.50
CA SER A 205 13.43 -4.97 6.29
C SER A 205 14.83 -5.43 6.63
N ARG A 206 15.44 -6.22 5.75
CA ARG A 206 16.78 -6.78 5.97
C ARG A 206 17.82 -5.65 6.04
N GLU A 207 17.69 -4.66 5.16
CA GLU A 207 18.55 -3.48 5.08
C GLU A 207 18.51 -2.64 6.37
N LEU A 208 17.31 -2.41 6.91
CA LEU A 208 17.16 -1.64 8.14
C LEU A 208 17.75 -2.39 9.34
N VAL A 209 17.51 -3.70 9.45
CA VAL A 209 18.08 -4.51 10.53
C VAL A 209 19.62 -4.47 10.51
N VAL A 210 20.22 -4.55 9.32
CA VAL A 210 21.68 -4.43 9.15
C VAL A 210 22.16 -3.04 9.56
N LEU A 211 21.47 -1.97 9.12
CA LEU A 211 21.81 -0.60 9.49
C LEU A 211 21.73 -0.37 11.01
N VAL A 212 20.62 -0.77 11.63
CA VAL A 212 20.40 -0.63 13.08
C VAL A 212 21.46 -1.38 13.87
N THR A 213 21.72 -2.64 13.52
CA THR A 213 22.74 -3.46 14.20
C THR A 213 24.12 -2.83 14.10
N THR A 214 24.46 -2.31 12.92
CA THR A 214 25.76 -1.65 12.70
C THR A 214 25.87 -0.35 13.47
N LEU A 215 24.81 0.47 13.51
CA LEU A 215 24.78 1.72 14.28
C LEU A 215 24.94 1.45 15.78
N VAL A 216 24.19 0.49 16.31
CA VAL A 216 24.26 0.05 17.70
C VAL A 216 25.67 -0.41 18.07
N LEU A 217 26.25 -1.31 17.27
CA LEU A 217 27.58 -1.88 17.54
C LEU A 217 28.66 -0.80 17.45
N SER A 218 28.57 0.05 16.45
CA SER A 218 29.53 1.14 16.24
C SER A 218 29.47 2.19 17.35
N ASN A 219 28.26 2.52 17.82
CA ASN A 219 28.07 3.46 18.92
C ASN A 219 28.63 2.92 20.25
N ARG A 220 28.56 1.61 20.49
CA ARG A 220 29.19 0.97 21.67
C ARG A 220 30.71 0.93 21.56
N ALA A 221 31.25 0.75 20.36
CA ALA A 221 32.68 0.60 20.12
C ALA A 221 33.44 1.93 19.99
N GLY A 222 32.74 3.06 19.81
CA GLY A 222 33.27 4.43 19.90
C GLY A 222 34.26 4.89 18.81
N GLY A 223 34.86 3.99 18.01
CA GLY A 223 36.01 4.34 17.16
C GLY A 223 35.88 4.13 15.64
N GLN A 224 34.81 3.51 15.13
CA GLN A 224 34.70 3.16 13.69
C GLN A 224 33.31 3.38 13.07
N VAL A 225 32.47 4.21 13.70
CA VAL A 225 31.11 4.49 13.19
C VAL A 225 31.15 5.04 11.76
N VAL A 226 32.12 5.89 11.47
CA VAL A 226 32.26 6.52 10.15
C VAL A 226 32.60 5.49 9.06
N SER A 227 33.58 4.60 9.28
CA SER A 227 33.96 3.61 8.26
C SER A 227 32.86 2.58 8.05
N ALA A 228 32.20 2.14 9.13
CA ALA A 228 31.07 1.24 9.05
C ALA A 228 29.89 1.86 8.28
N LEU A 229 29.57 3.14 8.53
CA LEU A 229 28.51 3.84 7.82
C LEU A 229 28.83 4.10 6.34
N ARG A 230 30.09 4.38 5.99
CA ARG A 230 30.52 4.53 4.59
C ARG A 230 30.37 3.22 3.81
N ASN A 231 30.88 2.11 4.35
CA ASN A 231 30.74 0.80 3.71
C ASN A 231 29.26 0.39 3.56
N LEU A 232 28.43 0.69 4.56
CA LEU A 232 26.98 0.47 4.46
C LEU A 232 26.33 1.35 3.39
N THR A 233 26.75 2.60 3.26
CA THR A 233 26.24 3.51 2.24
C THR A 233 26.49 2.95 0.85
N GLU A 234 27.73 2.54 0.56
CA GLU A 234 28.10 1.90 -0.72
C GLU A 234 27.27 0.63 -0.97
N THR A 235 27.17 -0.25 0.03
CA THR A 235 26.38 -1.49 -0.08
C THR A 235 24.89 -1.22 -0.35
N LEU A 236 24.30 -0.21 0.30
CA LEU A 236 22.90 0.16 0.11
C LEU A 236 22.65 0.81 -1.26
N GLU A 237 23.62 1.54 -1.80
CA GLU A 237 23.56 2.12 -3.14
C GLU A 237 23.62 1.04 -4.22
N GLU A 238 24.56 0.10 -4.11
CA GLU A 238 24.64 -1.04 -5.03
C GLU A 238 23.31 -1.81 -5.06
N ARG A 239 22.76 -2.13 -3.88
CA ARG A 239 21.44 -2.80 -3.80
C ARG A 239 20.32 -1.98 -4.41
N LYS A 240 20.32 -0.66 -4.21
CA LYS A 240 19.30 0.23 -4.78
C LYS A 240 19.36 0.21 -6.30
N GLU A 241 20.55 0.22 -6.89
CA GLU A 241 20.72 0.17 -8.33
C GLU A 241 20.34 -1.20 -8.90
N THR A 242 20.80 -2.30 -8.30
CA THR A 242 20.37 -3.66 -8.70
C THR A 242 18.85 -3.81 -8.64
N ARG A 243 18.21 -3.29 -7.58
CA ARG A 243 16.76 -3.33 -7.45
C ARG A 243 16.06 -2.50 -8.53
N ARG A 244 16.65 -1.37 -8.93
CA ARG A 244 16.14 -0.52 -10.02
C ARG A 244 16.22 -1.23 -11.36
N GLU A 245 17.32 -1.91 -11.64
CA GLU A 245 17.50 -2.71 -12.86
C GLU A 245 16.48 -3.87 -12.93
N VAL A 246 16.39 -4.67 -11.87
CA VAL A 246 15.42 -5.77 -11.75
C VAL A 246 13.99 -5.26 -11.94
N ARG A 247 13.64 -4.13 -11.31
CA ARG A 247 12.31 -3.53 -11.46
C ARG A 247 12.02 -3.09 -12.89
N THR A 248 13.02 -2.57 -13.58
CA THR A 248 12.89 -2.14 -14.98
C THR A 248 12.61 -3.34 -15.87
N GLN A 249 13.33 -4.45 -15.68
CA GLN A 249 13.09 -5.70 -16.41
C GLN A 249 11.72 -6.31 -16.10
N LEU A 250 11.33 -6.34 -14.82
CA LEU A 250 10.03 -6.87 -14.39
C LEU A 250 8.84 -6.00 -14.83
N SER A 251 9.05 -4.75 -15.23
CA SER A 251 7.97 -3.87 -15.71
C SER A 251 7.22 -4.47 -16.90
N GLN A 252 7.95 -5.08 -17.84
CA GLN A 252 7.37 -5.74 -19.02
C GLN A 252 6.54 -6.97 -18.63
N VAL A 253 7.09 -7.83 -17.75
CA VAL A 253 6.39 -9.00 -17.22
C VAL A 253 5.11 -8.55 -16.52
N ASN A 254 5.19 -7.54 -15.65
CA ASN A 254 4.03 -7.02 -14.95
C ASN A 254 2.96 -6.47 -15.91
N MET A 255 3.34 -5.76 -16.97
CA MET A 255 2.39 -5.26 -17.96
C MET A 255 1.62 -6.38 -18.67
N THR A 256 2.33 -7.41 -19.15
CA THR A 256 1.69 -8.58 -19.81
C THR A 256 0.78 -9.35 -18.85
N SER A 257 1.18 -9.44 -17.59
CA SER A 257 0.42 -10.10 -16.51
C SER A 257 -0.94 -9.46 -16.25
N TYR A 258 -1.06 -8.15 -16.43
CA TYR A 258 -2.34 -7.44 -16.31
C TYR A 258 -3.11 -7.41 -17.63
N ALA A 259 -2.42 -7.39 -18.78
CA ALA A 259 -3.06 -7.36 -20.09
C ALA A 259 -3.91 -8.63 -20.36
N VAL A 260 -3.40 -9.82 -20.04
CA VAL A 260 -4.07 -11.10 -20.35
C VAL A 260 -5.41 -11.26 -19.60
N PRO A 261 -5.53 -10.97 -18.28
CA PRO A 261 -6.81 -10.93 -17.59
C PRO A 261 -7.76 -9.85 -18.12
N VAL A 262 -7.24 -8.66 -18.45
CA VAL A 262 -8.07 -7.56 -18.99
C VAL A 262 -8.66 -7.95 -20.34
N LEU A 263 -7.91 -8.59 -21.22
CA LEU A 263 -8.43 -9.11 -22.49
C LEU A 263 -9.45 -10.23 -22.29
N GLY A 264 -9.20 -11.15 -21.34
CA GLY A 264 -10.15 -12.22 -21.01
C GLY A 264 -11.48 -11.68 -20.53
N VAL A 265 -11.46 -10.77 -19.54
CA VAL A 265 -12.68 -10.12 -19.03
C VAL A 265 -13.32 -9.24 -20.10
N GLY A 266 -12.52 -8.50 -20.87
CA GLY A 266 -12.99 -7.68 -21.99
C GLY A 266 -13.70 -8.50 -23.06
N SER A 267 -13.22 -9.72 -23.35
CA SER A 267 -13.87 -10.64 -24.28
C SER A 267 -15.25 -11.10 -23.81
N LEU A 268 -15.46 -11.29 -22.50
CA LEU A 268 -16.78 -11.60 -21.94
C LEU A 268 -17.76 -10.44 -22.12
N PHE A 269 -17.29 -9.20 -21.91
CA PHE A 269 -18.09 -8.00 -22.16
C PHE A 269 -18.42 -7.83 -23.65
N LEU A 270 -17.44 -8.05 -24.54
CA LEU A 270 -17.67 -8.01 -25.99
C LEU A 270 -18.67 -9.08 -26.42
N MET A 271 -18.57 -10.31 -25.88
CA MET A 271 -19.50 -11.39 -26.21
C MET A 271 -20.93 -11.05 -25.78
N ASN A 272 -21.11 -10.43 -24.61
CA ASN A 272 -22.41 -9.96 -24.17
C ASN A 272 -22.94 -8.81 -25.03
N GLY A 273 -22.06 -7.91 -25.51
CA GLY A 273 -22.44 -6.82 -26.41
C GLY A 273 -22.77 -7.23 -27.85
N VAL A 274 -22.23 -8.37 -28.33
CA VAL A 274 -22.51 -8.90 -29.68
C VAL A 274 -23.78 -9.74 -29.70
N LYS A 275 -24.07 -10.48 -28.63
CA LYS A 275 -25.31 -11.25 -28.48
C LYS A 275 -25.84 -11.14 -27.05
N ASP A 276 -26.96 -10.44 -26.91
CA ASP A 276 -27.66 -10.31 -25.64
C ASP A 276 -27.99 -11.69 -25.05
N GLY A 277 -27.71 -11.87 -23.76
CA GLY A 277 -27.99 -13.11 -23.03
C GLY A 277 -27.15 -14.32 -23.48
N ALA A 278 -26.05 -14.11 -24.21
CA ALA A 278 -25.10 -15.20 -24.53
C ALA A 278 -24.49 -15.79 -23.24
N LEU A 279 -24.13 -14.94 -22.28
CA LEU A 279 -23.58 -15.35 -20.99
C LEU A 279 -24.63 -16.04 -20.11
N ASP A 280 -25.86 -15.55 -20.07
CA ASP A 280 -26.96 -16.20 -19.34
C ASP A 280 -27.27 -17.60 -19.90
N ARG A 281 -27.28 -17.76 -21.23
CA ARG A 281 -27.47 -19.09 -21.86
C ARG A 281 -26.30 -20.03 -21.59
N MET A 282 -25.07 -19.51 -21.61
CA MET A 282 -23.87 -20.30 -21.32
C MET A 282 -23.83 -20.72 -19.84
N THR A 283 -24.16 -19.82 -18.92
CA THR A 283 -24.13 -20.06 -17.46
C THR A 283 -25.43 -20.64 -16.91
N GLY A 284 -26.48 -20.77 -17.73
CA GLY A 284 -27.73 -21.44 -17.35
C GLY A 284 -27.60 -22.97 -17.28
N SER A 285 -26.61 -23.57 -17.95
CA SER A 285 -26.33 -25.01 -17.87
C SER A 285 -25.25 -25.31 -16.82
N PRO A 286 -25.38 -26.38 -16.01
CA PRO A 286 -24.36 -26.77 -15.03
C PRO A 286 -23.00 -27.07 -15.68
N VAL A 287 -22.99 -27.54 -16.94
CA VAL A 287 -21.74 -27.76 -17.70
C VAL A 287 -21.03 -26.44 -18.00
N GLY A 288 -21.79 -25.39 -18.33
CA GLY A 288 -21.21 -24.07 -18.61
C GLY A 288 -20.73 -23.35 -17.36
N GLN A 289 -21.41 -23.51 -16.22
CA GLN A 289 -20.92 -23.03 -14.93
C GLN A 289 -19.61 -23.72 -14.54
N GLY A 290 -19.50 -25.03 -14.75
CA GLY A 290 -18.27 -25.80 -14.54
C GLY A 290 -17.12 -25.29 -15.41
N ALA A 291 -17.35 -25.06 -16.70
CA ALA A 291 -16.34 -24.54 -17.63
C ALA A 291 -15.82 -23.15 -17.22
N VAL A 292 -16.72 -22.25 -16.78
CA VAL A 292 -16.34 -20.91 -16.29
C VAL A 292 -15.50 -21.01 -15.02
N LEU A 293 -15.89 -21.86 -14.06
CA LEU A 293 -15.11 -22.06 -12.83
C LEU A 293 -13.70 -22.58 -13.12
N VAL A 294 -13.57 -23.54 -14.04
CA VAL A 294 -12.25 -24.06 -14.47
C VAL A 294 -11.42 -22.97 -15.14
N ALA A 295 -12.02 -22.17 -16.03
CA ALA A 295 -11.34 -21.05 -16.68
C ALA A 295 -10.84 -20.01 -15.66
N PHE A 296 -11.66 -19.61 -14.69
CA PHE A 296 -11.26 -18.70 -13.62
C PHE A 296 -10.17 -19.30 -12.74
N ALA A 297 -10.24 -20.60 -12.43
CA ALA A 297 -9.21 -21.28 -11.65
C ALA A 297 -7.87 -21.27 -12.39
N LEU A 298 -7.85 -21.57 -13.70
CA LEU A 298 -6.64 -21.50 -14.52
C LEU A 298 -6.07 -20.08 -14.60
N TYR A 299 -6.93 -19.07 -14.77
CA TYR A 299 -6.53 -17.66 -14.72
C TYR A 299 -5.93 -17.29 -13.37
N ALA A 300 -6.54 -17.71 -12.27
CA ALA A 300 -6.05 -17.46 -10.92
C ALA A 300 -4.68 -18.13 -10.69
N VAL A 301 -4.51 -19.38 -11.13
CA VAL A 301 -3.24 -20.10 -11.05
C VAL A 301 -2.16 -19.38 -11.87
N GLY A 302 -2.46 -19.01 -13.12
CA GLY A 302 -1.53 -18.27 -13.98
C GLY A 302 -1.11 -16.94 -13.35
N PHE A 303 -2.07 -16.17 -12.84
CA PHE A 303 -1.79 -14.91 -12.16
C PHE A 303 -0.95 -15.10 -10.89
N VAL A 304 -1.20 -16.15 -10.10
CA VAL A 304 -0.42 -16.48 -8.90
C VAL A 304 1.00 -16.89 -9.26
N LEU A 305 1.19 -17.74 -10.27
CA LEU A 305 2.51 -18.18 -10.75
C LEU A 305 3.35 -17.01 -11.21
N ILE A 306 2.77 -16.14 -12.03
CA ILE A 306 3.39 -14.89 -12.47
C ILE A 306 3.79 -14.02 -11.27
N ARG A 307 2.88 -13.79 -10.32
CA ARG A 307 3.19 -12.98 -9.12
C ARG A 307 4.26 -13.61 -8.24
N ARG A 308 4.40 -14.93 -8.25
CA ARG A 308 5.44 -15.64 -7.52
C ARG A 308 6.79 -15.49 -8.22
N LEU A 309 6.82 -15.60 -9.55
CA LEU A 309 8.03 -15.39 -10.34
C LEU A 309 8.50 -13.93 -10.33
N SER A 310 7.59 -12.97 -10.25
CA SER A 310 7.93 -11.55 -10.15
C SER A 310 8.42 -11.12 -8.76
N ARG A 311 8.31 -11.97 -7.72
CA ARG A 311 8.95 -11.71 -6.43
C ARG A 311 10.37 -12.23 -6.48
N ILE A 312 11.26 -11.41 -7.03
CA ILE A 312 12.70 -11.62 -6.90
C ILE A 312 13.12 -10.87 -5.64
N ASP A 313 13.50 -11.63 -4.61
CA ASP A 313 14.17 -11.10 -3.44
C ASP A 313 15.64 -10.84 -3.82
N VAL A 314 16.06 -9.58 -3.79
CA VAL A 314 17.46 -9.14 -3.95
C VAL A 314 18.02 -8.84 -2.56
#